data_AF-A0A7C3WZK6-F1
#
_entry.id   AF-A0A7C3WZK6-F1
#
_cell.length_a   1.000
_cell.length_b   1.000
_cell.length_c   1.000
_cell.angle_alpha   90.00
_cell.angle_beta   90.00
_cell.angle_gamma   90.00
#
_symmetry.space_group_name_H-M   'P 1'
#
loop_
_entity.id
_entity.type
_entity.pdbx_description
1 polymer ?
#
loop_
_entity_poly.entity_id
_entity_poly.type
_entity_poly.pdbx_seq_one_letter_code
_entity_poly.pdbx_strand_id
1 'polypeptide(L)'
;MHRRETPVRGNGSETASTAYKVRISKGFIDAAFGEGFLVEVWDFRRQKLVYGERYKELDKARRRQKEIKSDLDSMSLDRFRQAYLSRQPR
;
A
#
# COMPACT_ATOMS: atom_id res chain seq x y z
N MET A 1 7.50 -0.66 -41.86
CA MET A 1 7.47 -0.35 -40.41
C MET A 1 6.07 -0.65 -39.90
N HIS A 2 5.89 -1.72 -39.11
CA HIS A 2 4.60 -2.01 -38.47
C HIS A 2 4.81 -1.95 -36.96
N ARG A 3 4.43 -0.83 -36.35
CA ARG A 3 4.35 -0.70 -34.89
C ARG A 3 3.29 -1.68 -34.41
N ARG A 4 3.73 -2.78 -33.78
CA ARG A 4 2.85 -3.66 -33.02
C ARG A 4 2.37 -2.89 -31.80
N GLU A 5 1.13 -2.46 -31.83
CA GLU A 5 0.40 -2.07 -30.64
C GLU A 5 0.29 -3.30 -29.75
N THR A 6 0.98 -3.28 -28.61
CA THR A 6 0.79 -4.28 -27.56
C THR A 6 -0.57 -4.06 -26.90
N PRO A 7 -1.50 -5.03 -26.93
CA PRO A 7 -2.68 -4.95 -26.10
C PRO A 7 -2.27 -5.35 -24.69
N VAL A 8 -1.97 -4.39 -23.80
CA VAL A 8 -1.89 -4.68 -22.37
C VAL A 8 -3.31 -4.81 -21.82
N ARG A 9 -3.99 -5.88 -22.22
CA ARG A 9 -5.16 -6.41 -21.52
C ARG A 9 -4.62 -7.33 -20.42
N GLY A 10 -4.24 -6.71 -19.29
CA GLY A 10 -3.94 -7.45 -18.06
C GLY A 10 -5.23 -7.98 -17.46
N ASN A 11 -5.54 -9.24 -17.73
CA ASN A 11 -6.57 -10.01 -17.03
C ASN A 11 -6.36 -9.90 -15.51
N GLY A 12 -7.44 -9.80 -14.73
CA GLY A 12 -7.48 -9.58 -13.26
C GLY A 12 -6.84 -10.66 -12.38
N SER A 13 -5.57 -10.99 -12.63
CA SER A 13 -4.79 -12.06 -12.01
C SER A 13 -3.47 -11.55 -11.39
N GLU A 14 -3.16 -10.26 -11.47
CA GLU A 14 -1.95 -9.74 -10.80
C GLU A 14 -2.19 -9.66 -9.28
N THR A 15 -1.27 -10.24 -8.50
CA THR A 15 -1.26 -10.08 -7.05
C THR A 15 -0.86 -8.67 -6.69
N ALA A 16 -1.44 -8.13 -5.62
CA ALA A 16 -1.19 -6.74 -5.20
C ALA A 16 0.29 -6.47 -4.84
N SER A 17 1.02 -7.49 -4.39
CA SER A 17 2.46 -7.41 -4.08
C SER A 17 3.36 -7.08 -5.29
N THR A 18 2.85 -7.20 -6.52
CA THR A 18 3.55 -6.81 -7.76
C THR A 18 3.47 -5.31 -8.06
N ALA A 19 2.60 -4.57 -7.38
CA ALA A 19 2.41 -3.13 -7.58
C ALA A 19 2.66 -2.33 -6.31
N TYR A 20 2.45 -2.94 -5.14
CA TYR A 20 2.50 -2.25 -3.85
C TYR A 20 3.49 -2.90 -2.88
N LYS A 21 4.05 -2.06 -1.99
CA LYS A 21 4.88 -2.51 -0.85
C LYS A 21 4.44 -1.77 0.41
N VAL A 22 4.48 -2.47 1.54
CA VAL A 22 4.22 -1.88 2.87
C VAL A 22 5.53 -1.73 3.65
N ARG A 23 5.70 -0.58 4.31
CA ARG A 23 6.86 -0.30 5.17
C ARG A 23 6.42 0.37 6.48
N ILE A 24 7.31 0.33 7.47
CA ILE A 24 7.20 1.14 8.68
C ILE A 24 8.30 2.19 8.64
N SER A 25 7.93 3.45 8.86
CA SER A 25 8.86 4.55 9.12
C SER A 25 8.60 5.14 10.49
N LYS A 26 9.62 5.75 11.10
CA LYS A 26 9.46 6.55 12.32
C LYS A 26 9.30 8.01 11.92
N GLY A 27 8.40 8.74 12.56
CA GLY A 27 8.18 10.16 12.26
C GLY A 27 7.15 10.80 13.16
N PHE A 28 6.90 12.09 12.95
CA PHE A 28 5.87 12.83 13.68
C PHE A 28 4.47 12.35 13.28
N ILE A 29 3.65 11.98 14.27
CA ILE A 29 2.29 11.45 14.03
C ILE A 29 1.20 12.47 14.37
N ASP A 30 1.32 13.21 15.48
CA ASP A 30 0.47 14.34 15.85
C ASP A 30 1.08 15.16 16.98
N ALA A 31 0.47 16.31 17.30
CA ALA A 31 0.96 17.24 18.31
C ALA A 31 0.78 16.76 19.77
N ALA A 32 -0.11 15.81 20.03
CA ALA A 32 -0.37 15.30 21.37
C ALA A 32 0.61 14.18 21.78
N PHE A 33 1.07 13.38 20.82
CA PHE A 33 1.95 12.24 21.04
C PHE A 33 3.37 12.45 20.48
N GLY A 34 3.56 13.44 19.61
CA GLY A 34 4.86 13.76 19.02
C GLY A 34 5.28 12.72 17.98
N GLU A 35 6.36 11.99 18.29
CA GLU A 35 6.90 10.95 17.41
C GLU A 35 6.17 9.62 17.58
N GLY A 36 6.07 8.87 16.48
CA GLY A 36 5.55 7.52 16.46
C GLY A 36 5.97 6.78 15.19
N PHE A 37 5.13 5.84 14.78
CA PHE A 37 5.37 4.95 13.67
C PHE A 37 4.29 5.13 12.60
N LEU A 38 4.71 5.19 11.35
CA LEU A 38 3.86 5.31 10.17
C LEU A 38 3.90 3.97 9.44
N VAL A 39 2.74 3.35 9.25
CA VAL A 39 2.58 2.19 8.38
C VAL A 39 2.13 2.70 7.02
N GLU A 40 2.99 2.54 6.02
CA GLU A 40 2.81 3.16 4.70
C GLU A 40 2.74 2.11 3.61
N VAL A 41 1.74 2.20 2.75
CA VAL A 41 1.66 1.43 1.50
C VAL A 41 2.01 2.35 0.34
N TRP A 42 3.02 1.92 -0.41
CA TRP A 42 3.55 2.64 -1.56
C TRP A 42 3.23 1.90 -2.85
N ASP A 43 2.75 2.63 -3.84
CA ASP A 43 2.83 2.23 -5.24
C ASP A 43 4.28 2.48 -5.70
N PHE A 44 5.09 1.43 -5.74
CA PHE A 44 6.50 1.58 -6.09
C PHE A 44 6.70 1.80 -7.60
N ARG A 45 5.73 1.42 -8.44
CA ARG A 45 5.78 1.69 -9.89
C ARG A 45 5.59 3.19 -10.16
N ARG A 46 4.77 3.87 -9.34
CA ARG A 46 4.49 5.32 -9.45
C ARG A 46 5.21 6.18 -8.43
N GLN A 47 6.02 5.57 -7.55
CA GLN A 47 6.70 6.23 -6.43
C GLN A 47 5.75 7.08 -5.58
N LYS A 48 4.53 6.56 -5.31
CA LYS A 48 3.47 7.32 -4.64
C LYS A 48 3.00 6.60 -3.37
N LEU A 49 2.88 7.35 -2.27
CA LEU A 49 2.16 6.90 -1.08
C LEU A 49 0.67 6.82 -1.38
N VAL A 50 0.07 5.63 -1.21
CA VAL A 50 -1.33 5.38 -1.53
C VAL A 50 -2.19 5.12 -0.29
N TYR A 51 -1.57 4.69 0.81
CA TYR A 51 -2.22 4.51 2.10
C TYR A 51 -1.22 4.71 3.23
N GLY A 52 -1.67 5.32 4.33
CA GLY A 52 -0.84 5.60 5.49
C GLY A 52 -1.65 5.58 6.77
N GLU A 53 -1.13 4.90 7.80
CA GLU A 53 -1.70 4.87 9.14
C GLU A 53 -0.65 5.23 10.19
N ARG A 54 -1.11 5.84 11.29
CA ARG A 54 -0.26 6.34 12.38
C ARG A 54 -0.44 5.52 13.64
N TYR A 55 0.66 5.17 14.28
CA TYR A 55 0.70 4.34 15.47
C TYR A 55 1.67 4.92 16.49
N LYS A 56 1.29 4.90 17.76
CA LYS A 56 2.18 5.29 18.87
C LYS A 56 3.14 4.17 19.25
N GLU A 57 2.64 2.94 19.22
CA GLU A 57 3.35 1.75 19.66
C GLU A 57 3.86 0.96 18.45
N LEU A 58 5.15 0.60 18.47
CA LEU A 58 5.79 -0.17 17.40
C LEU A 58 5.13 -1.53 17.18
N ASP A 59 4.70 -2.20 18.25
CA ASP A 59 4.09 -3.53 18.13
C ASP A 59 2.76 -3.49 17.38
N LYS A 60 1.95 -2.43 17.59
CA LYS A 60 0.73 -2.20 16.82
C LYS A 60 1.06 -1.92 15.34
N ALA A 61 2.06 -1.09 15.08
CA ALA A 61 2.53 -0.82 13.71
C ALA A 61 3.01 -2.10 13.00
N ARG A 62 3.79 -2.95 13.69
CA ARG A 62 4.29 -4.23 13.18
C ARG A 62 3.17 -5.22 12.88
N ARG A 63 2.20 -5.33 13.80
CA ARG A 63 1.01 -6.17 13.59
C ARG A 63 0.26 -5.73 12.34
N ARG A 64 0.00 -4.43 12.20
CA ARG A 64 -0.67 -3.89 11.02
C ARG A 64 0.11 -4.10 9.73
N GLN A 65 1.42 -3.84 9.75
CA GLN A 65 2.28 -4.10 8.59
C GLN A 65 2.19 -5.57 8.15
N LYS A 66 2.17 -6.52 9.10
CA LYS A 66 2.05 -7.95 8.80
C LYS A 66 0.70 -8.29 8.17
N GLU A 67 -0.39 -7.72 8.67
CA GLU A 67 -1.73 -7.87 8.08
C GLU A 67 -1.75 -7.37 6.63
N ILE A 68 -1.29 -6.13 6.40
CA ILE A 68 -1.24 -5.54 5.06
C ILE A 68 -0.34 -6.35 4.14
N LYS A 69 0.79 -6.85 4.63
CA LYS A 69 1.68 -7.72 3.84
C LYS A 69 0.98 -9.01 3.44
N SER A 70 0.26 -9.64 4.38
CA SER A 70 -0.55 -10.83 4.08
C SER A 70 -1.62 -10.54 3.03
N ASP A 71 -2.27 -9.38 3.09
CA ASP A 71 -3.25 -8.95 2.08
C ASP A 71 -2.58 -8.71 0.72
N LEU A 72 -1.40 -8.09 0.69
CA LEU A 72 -0.65 -7.89 -0.54
C LEU A 72 -0.29 -9.20 -1.24
N ASP A 73 0.05 -10.23 -0.45
CA ASP A 73 0.47 -11.53 -0.95
C ASP A 73 -0.73 -12.42 -1.33
N SER A 74 -1.90 -12.23 -0.69
CA SER A 74 -3.08 -13.09 -0.88
C SER A 74 -4.20 -12.49 -1.75
N MET A 75 -4.25 -11.17 -1.92
CA MET A 75 -5.31 -10.50 -2.69
C MET A 75 -4.90 -10.19 -4.13
N SER A 76 -5.89 -10.21 -5.01
CA SER A 76 -5.75 -9.60 -6.35
C SER A 76 -5.58 -8.09 -6.24
N LEU A 77 -4.94 -7.52 -7.25
CA LEU A 77 -4.70 -6.08 -7.34
C LEU A 77 -5.98 -5.25 -7.17
N ASP A 78 -7.06 -5.63 -7.84
CA ASP A 78 -8.33 -4.89 -7.78
C ASP A 78 -8.98 -4.98 -6.39
N ARG A 79 -8.94 -6.15 -5.76
CA ARG A 79 -9.47 -6.34 -4.39
C ARG A 79 -8.68 -5.50 -3.39
N PHE A 80 -7.36 -5.47 -3.51
CA PHE A 80 -6.51 -4.66 -2.63
C PHE A 80 -6.81 -3.16 -2.82
N ARG A 81 -6.95 -2.69 -4.07
CA ARG A 81 -7.34 -1.30 -4.37
C ARG A 81 -8.69 -0.94 -3.76
N GLN A 82 -9.67 -1.83 -3.84
CA GLN A 82 -10.98 -1.62 -3.22
C GLN A 82 -10.89 -1.57 -1.69
N ALA A 83 -10.11 -2.43 -1.06
CA ALA A 83 -9.99 -2.47 0.40
C ALA A 83 -9.25 -1.26 0.99
N TYR A 84 -8.14 -0.84 0.34
CA TYR A 84 -7.22 0.14 0.90
C TYR A 84 -7.28 1.53 0.24
N LEU A 85 -7.68 1.63 -1.03
CA LEU A 85 -7.56 2.86 -1.82
C LEU A 85 -8.92 3.49 -2.20
N SER A 86 -10.03 2.76 -2.04
CA SER A 86 -11.38 3.26 -2.36
C SER A 86 -11.86 4.37 -1.44
N ARG A 87 -11.19 4.57 -0.29
CA ARG A 87 -11.56 5.51 0.77
C ARG A 87 -10.56 6.68 0.89
N GLN A 88 -10.00 7.17 -0.20
CA GLN A 88 -9.35 8.48 -0.14
C GLN A 88 -10.42 9.57 -0.21
N PRO A 89 -10.58 10.43 0.81
CA PRO A 89 -11.37 11.64 0.67
C PRO A 89 -10.74 12.52 -0.41
N ARG A 90 -11.58 13.07 -1.29
CA ARG A 90 -11.19 14.03 -2.33
C ARG A 90 -10.50 15.25 -1.74
#